data_AF-A0A9E0EM61-F1
#
_entry.id   AF-A0A9E0EM61-F1
#
_cell.length_a   1.000
_cell.length_b   1.000
_cell.length_c   1.000
_cell.angle_alpha   90.00
_cell.angle_beta   90.00
_cell.angle_gamma   90.00
#
_symmetry.space_group_name_H-M   'P 1'
#
loop_
_entity.id
_entity.type
_entity.pdbx_description
1 polymer ?
#
loop_
_entity_poly.entity_id
_entity_poly.type
_entity_poly.pdbx_seq_one_letter_code
_entity_poly.pdbx_strand_id
1 'polypeptide(L)'
;MINSTIYDEMDDFCSEIFDGEGLLKYISAKKDFFINPKETLENLFDGSEIEKDKINTYGDFYYYYLTKYSNCYTYKFNSKGYTKSFVKLIKSNNINPNELNINWKDMEKKEKYYQEGLVDILYAMISYELKKIGYEIFGVNLGYETVVYYIVEEKKFERISNNQKMFKIFDISFLESIYNEIFEITGELGVDRVKIGDFLEKKSDGYYTLFTKDNIVINNINEENENEVKIIL
;
A
#
# COMPACT_ATOMS: atom_id res chain seq x y z
N MET A 1 13.34 25.67 -19.56
CA MET A 1 13.63 24.28 -19.99
C MET A 1 12.89 23.38 -19.03
N ILE A 2 11.83 22.72 -19.49
CA ILE A 2 11.13 21.71 -18.68
C ILE A 2 12.09 20.53 -18.54
N ASN A 3 12.32 20.07 -17.32
CA ASN A 3 13.30 19.03 -17.03
C ASN A 3 12.81 17.69 -17.61
N SER A 4 13.29 17.31 -18.80
CA SER A 4 12.85 16.10 -19.52
C SER A 4 12.95 14.83 -18.67
N THR A 5 13.94 14.79 -17.78
CA THR A 5 14.21 13.67 -16.87
C THR A 5 13.05 13.30 -15.94
N ILE A 6 12.17 14.26 -15.59
CA ILE A 6 11.01 14.00 -14.72
C ILE A 6 9.93 13.21 -15.46
N TYR A 7 9.67 13.55 -16.71
CA TYR A 7 8.68 12.83 -17.50
C TYR A 7 9.16 11.45 -17.94
N ASP A 8 10.47 11.30 -18.09
CA ASP A 8 11.10 10.01 -18.36
C ASP A 8 10.88 9.05 -17.19
N GLU A 9 11.06 9.51 -15.95
CA GLU A 9 10.79 8.71 -14.73
C GLU A 9 9.33 8.25 -14.62
N MET A 10 8.37 9.14 -14.94
CA MET A 10 6.94 8.82 -14.95
C MET A 10 6.58 7.81 -16.04
N ASP A 11 7.21 7.91 -17.21
CA ASP A 11 7.00 6.97 -18.31
C ASP A 11 7.63 5.60 -18.01
N ASP A 12 8.83 5.59 -17.42
CA ASP A 12 9.51 4.39 -16.96
C ASP A 12 8.64 3.66 -15.93
N PHE A 13 8.08 4.38 -14.95
CA PHE A 13 7.14 3.80 -13.99
C PHE A 13 5.92 3.19 -14.68
N CYS A 14 5.26 3.95 -15.57
CA CYS A 14 4.12 3.46 -16.34
C CYS A 14 4.45 2.20 -17.16
N SER A 15 5.66 2.09 -17.71
CA SER A 15 6.10 0.92 -18.47
C SER A 15 6.17 -0.35 -17.63
N GLU A 16 6.34 -0.22 -16.31
CA GLU A 16 6.41 -1.36 -15.40
C GLU A 16 5.02 -1.79 -14.88
N ILE A 17 4.12 -0.83 -14.66
CA ILE A 17 2.80 -1.10 -14.06
C ILE A 17 1.68 -1.34 -15.08
N PHE A 18 1.82 -0.88 -16.32
CA PHE A 18 0.87 -1.19 -17.40
C PHE A 18 1.32 -2.39 -18.21
N ASP A 19 0.35 -3.09 -18.79
CA ASP A 19 0.63 -4.02 -19.89
C ASP A 19 0.84 -3.26 -21.21
N GLY A 20 1.15 -3.97 -22.28
CA GLY A 20 1.47 -3.34 -23.57
C GLY A 20 0.35 -2.44 -24.11
N GLU A 21 -0.90 -2.84 -23.97
CA GLU A 21 -2.04 -2.04 -24.44
C GLU A 21 -2.29 -0.83 -23.53
N GLY A 22 -2.22 -1.02 -22.21
CA GLY A 22 -2.35 0.04 -21.22
C GLY A 22 -1.27 1.11 -21.36
N LEU A 23 -0.03 0.71 -21.64
CA LEU A 23 1.07 1.64 -21.86
C LEU A 23 0.84 2.49 -23.11
N LEU A 24 0.40 1.90 -24.22
CA LEU A 24 0.07 2.64 -25.45
C LEU A 24 -1.07 3.64 -25.21
N LYS A 25 -2.10 3.25 -24.45
CA LYS A 25 -3.19 4.14 -24.05
C LYS A 25 -2.68 5.31 -23.22
N TYR A 26 -1.80 5.05 -22.25
CA TYR A 26 -1.18 6.09 -21.43
C TYR A 26 -0.36 7.06 -22.28
N ILE A 27 0.50 6.56 -23.19
CA ILE A 27 1.33 7.40 -24.06
C ILE A 27 0.45 8.29 -24.95
N SER A 28 -0.65 7.74 -25.49
CA SER A 28 -1.61 8.53 -26.28
C SER A 28 -2.28 9.60 -25.41
N ALA A 29 -2.83 9.23 -24.26
CA ALA A 29 -3.50 10.14 -23.35
C ALA A 29 -2.57 11.27 -22.87
N LYS A 30 -1.31 10.95 -22.56
CA LYS A 30 -0.27 11.93 -22.22
C LYS A 30 -0.06 12.92 -23.37
N LYS A 31 0.11 12.43 -24.60
CA LYS A 31 0.32 13.27 -25.78
C LYS A 31 -0.88 14.18 -26.02
N ASP A 32 -2.10 13.64 -25.94
CA ASP A 32 -3.33 14.39 -26.13
C ASP A 32 -3.50 15.44 -25.04
N PHE A 33 -3.14 15.13 -23.79
CA PHE A 33 -3.16 16.09 -22.68
C PHE A 33 -2.23 17.29 -22.95
N PHE A 34 -1.03 17.08 -23.49
CA PHE A 34 -0.12 18.19 -23.82
C PHE A 34 -0.60 19.03 -25.02
N ILE A 35 -1.47 18.50 -25.89
CA ILE A 35 -2.02 19.21 -27.04
C ILE A 35 -3.31 19.95 -26.66
N ASN A 36 -4.27 19.25 -26.04
CA ASN A 36 -5.55 19.77 -25.61
C ASN A 36 -5.95 19.19 -24.24
N PRO A 37 -5.49 19.78 -23.12
CA PRO A 37 -5.75 19.26 -21.77
C PRO A 37 -7.23 19.13 -21.47
N LYS A 38 -8.04 20.14 -21.82
CA LYS A 38 -9.47 20.18 -21.47
C LYS A 38 -10.24 19.05 -22.15
N GLU A 39 -10.11 18.92 -23.46
CA GLU A 39 -10.79 17.85 -24.22
C GLU A 39 -10.30 16.46 -23.78
N THR A 40 -9.01 16.33 -23.48
CA THR A 40 -8.45 15.06 -22.98
C THR A 40 -9.07 14.67 -21.64
N LEU A 41 -9.19 15.62 -20.71
CA LEU A 41 -9.82 15.37 -19.41
C LEU A 41 -11.30 15.01 -19.57
N GLU A 42 -12.06 15.73 -20.40
CA GLU A 42 -13.48 15.46 -20.68
C GLU A 42 -13.71 14.08 -21.33
N ASN A 43 -12.74 13.56 -22.08
CA ASN A 43 -12.81 12.24 -22.69
C ASN A 43 -12.46 11.08 -21.73
N LEU A 44 -11.66 11.34 -20.69
CA LEU A 44 -11.14 10.31 -19.79
C LEU A 44 -11.87 10.29 -18.44
N PHE A 45 -12.35 11.45 -17.99
CA PHE A 45 -12.95 11.63 -16.67
C PHE A 45 -14.36 12.17 -16.80
N ASP A 46 -15.24 11.76 -15.89
CA ASP A 46 -16.57 12.36 -15.83
C ASP A 46 -16.42 13.81 -15.36
N GLY A 47 -17.26 14.73 -15.85
CA GLY A 47 -17.14 16.16 -15.50
C GLY A 47 -17.18 16.43 -13.98
N SER A 48 -17.93 15.62 -13.23
CA SER A 48 -17.97 15.69 -11.77
C SER A 48 -16.68 15.20 -11.09
N GLU A 49 -15.93 14.28 -11.71
CA GLU A 49 -14.60 13.87 -11.23
C GLU A 49 -13.64 15.05 -11.41
N ILE A 50 -13.58 15.63 -12.61
CA ILE A 50 -12.67 16.76 -12.93
C ILE A 50 -12.83 17.92 -11.94
N GLU A 51 -14.07 18.33 -11.66
CA GLU A 51 -14.37 19.45 -10.75
C GLU A 51 -14.05 19.12 -9.28
N LYS A 52 -14.45 17.92 -8.82
CA LYS A 52 -14.24 17.47 -7.44
C LYS A 52 -12.76 17.29 -7.13
N ASP A 53 -12.05 16.69 -8.07
CA ASP A 53 -10.68 16.24 -7.93
C ASP A 53 -9.67 17.32 -8.37
N LYS A 54 -10.19 18.43 -8.94
CA LYS A 54 -9.44 19.64 -9.30
C LYS A 54 -8.23 19.33 -10.18
N ILE A 55 -8.45 18.58 -11.26
CA ILE A 55 -7.40 18.16 -12.19
C ILE A 55 -6.95 19.36 -13.03
N ASN A 56 -5.89 20.05 -12.60
CA ASN A 56 -5.46 21.32 -13.19
C ASN A 56 -4.04 21.28 -13.77
N THR A 57 -3.22 20.34 -13.30
CA THR A 57 -1.83 20.17 -13.72
C THR A 57 -1.62 18.80 -14.35
N TYR A 58 -0.48 18.62 -15.04
CA TYR A 58 -0.10 17.30 -15.53
C TYR A 58 0.12 16.29 -14.39
N GLY A 59 0.62 16.74 -13.22
CA GLY A 59 0.77 15.88 -12.05
C GLY A 59 -0.57 15.34 -11.55
N ASP A 60 -1.61 16.19 -11.56
CA ASP A 60 -2.98 15.78 -11.23
C ASP A 60 -3.49 14.78 -12.27
N PHE A 61 -3.38 15.12 -13.55
CA PHE A 61 -3.77 14.22 -14.64
C PHE A 61 -3.11 12.85 -14.48
N TYR A 62 -1.80 12.82 -14.26
CA TYR A 62 -1.04 11.58 -14.09
C TYR A 62 -1.55 10.77 -12.90
N TYR A 63 -1.69 11.39 -11.72
CA TYR A 63 -2.20 10.71 -10.54
C TYR A 63 -3.60 10.12 -10.77
N TYR A 64 -4.54 10.90 -11.29
CA TYR A 64 -5.90 10.42 -11.53
C TYR A 64 -5.97 9.40 -12.67
N TYR A 65 -5.11 9.52 -13.69
CA TYR A 65 -4.99 8.52 -14.74
C TYR A 65 -4.52 7.18 -14.16
N LEU A 66 -3.48 7.19 -13.33
CA LEU A 66 -2.99 5.99 -12.67
C LEU A 66 -4.08 5.33 -11.81
N THR A 67 -4.71 6.09 -10.92
CA THR A 67 -5.73 5.53 -10.01
C THR A 67 -6.97 4.97 -10.74
N LYS A 68 -7.28 5.49 -11.93
CA LYS A 68 -8.43 5.05 -12.74
C LYS A 68 -8.13 3.89 -13.67
N TYR A 69 -6.96 3.90 -14.32
CA TYR A 69 -6.67 2.99 -15.43
C TYR A 69 -5.64 1.91 -15.12
N SER A 70 -4.84 2.05 -14.06
CA SER A 70 -3.88 1.03 -13.66
C SER A 70 -4.49 -0.01 -12.73
N ASN A 71 -3.90 -1.21 -12.69
CA ASN A 71 -4.31 -2.25 -11.76
C ASN A 71 -3.76 -1.96 -10.35
N CYS A 72 -4.48 -1.11 -9.61
CA CYS A 72 -4.02 -0.59 -8.33
C CYS A 72 -5.13 -0.58 -7.27
N TYR A 73 -4.73 -0.29 -6.03
CA TYR A 73 -5.63 0.06 -4.94
C TYR A 73 -5.26 1.42 -4.36
N THR A 74 -6.16 2.39 -4.46
CA THR A 74 -5.99 3.71 -3.84
C THR A 74 -6.52 3.71 -2.41
N TYR A 75 -5.62 3.67 -1.43
CA TYR A 75 -5.94 3.81 -0.02
C TYR A 75 -5.97 5.29 0.37
N LYS A 76 -7.06 5.75 0.97
CA LYS A 76 -7.12 7.06 1.63
C LYS A 76 -6.71 6.92 3.09
N PHE A 77 -5.84 7.81 3.58
CA PHE A 77 -5.40 7.76 4.99
C PHE A 77 -6.59 7.74 5.96
N ASN A 78 -6.44 6.99 7.04
CA ASN A 78 -7.48 6.74 8.04
C ASN A 78 -8.78 6.08 7.53
N SER A 79 -8.86 5.65 6.26
CA SER A 79 -10.05 4.97 5.76
C SER A 79 -10.10 3.52 6.23
N LYS A 80 -11.32 2.99 6.38
CA LYS A 80 -11.57 1.57 6.65
C LYS A 80 -11.99 0.85 5.37
N GLY A 81 -12.04 -0.47 5.41
CA GLY A 81 -12.28 -1.35 4.26
C GLY A 81 -11.01 -1.70 3.48
N TYR A 82 -9.82 -1.43 4.04
CA TYR A 82 -8.56 -1.68 3.36
C TYR A 82 -8.27 -3.18 3.23
N THR A 83 -8.67 -4.04 4.19
CA THR A 83 -8.50 -5.51 4.08
C THR A 83 -9.18 -6.03 2.83
N LYS A 84 -10.44 -5.64 2.61
CA LYS A 84 -11.19 -6.04 1.41
C LYS A 84 -10.57 -5.50 0.13
N SER A 85 -9.99 -4.31 0.18
CA SER A 85 -9.41 -3.66 -0.99
C SER A 85 -8.06 -4.28 -1.37
N PHE A 86 -7.22 -4.63 -0.39
CA PHE A 86 -6.03 -5.46 -0.62
C PHE A 86 -6.39 -6.83 -1.20
N VAL A 87 -7.41 -7.51 -0.66
CA VAL A 87 -7.89 -8.78 -1.22
C VAL A 87 -8.34 -8.63 -2.68
N LYS A 88 -8.98 -7.50 -3.04
CA LYS A 88 -9.34 -7.21 -4.43
C LYS A 88 -8.11 -6.99 -5.31
N LEU A 89 -7.11 -6.25 -4.83
CA LEU A 89 -5.85 -6.01 -5.54
C LEU A 89 -5.08 -7.33 -5.80
N ILE A 90 -5.01 -8.20 -4.80
CA ILE A 90 -4.36 -9.52 -4.94
C ILE A 90 -5.07 -10.34 -6.03
N LYS A 91 -6.41 -10.37 -5.99
CA LYS A 91 -7.21 -11.09 -7.01
C LYS A 91 -7.07 -10.50 -8.41
N SER A 92 -7.01 -9.18 -8.54
CA SER A 92 -6.86 -8.53 -9.85
C SER A 92 -5.48 -8.78 -10.47
N ASN A 93 -4.50 -9.17 -9.66
CA ASN A 93 -3.20 -9.66 -10.11
C ASN A 93 -3.17 -11.18 -10.37
N ASN A 94 -4.34 -11.83 -10.45
CA ASN A 94 -4.47 -13.28 -10.64
C ASN A 94 -3.83 -14.13 -9.54
N ILE A 95 -3.64 -13.58 -8.35
CA ILE A 95 -3.14 -14.28 -7.17
C ILE A 95 -4.33 -14.69 -6.31
N ASN A 96 -4.32 -15.92 -5.80
CA ASN A 96 -5.36 -16.41 -4.90
C ASN A 96 -5.07 -15.96 -3.45
N PRO A 97 -5.87 -15.09 -2.83
CA PRO A 97 -5.59 -14.62 -1.48
C PRO A 97 -5.60 -15.73 -0.42
N ASN A 98 -6.25 -16.86 -0.69
CA ASN A 98 -6.27 -18.00 0.23
C ASN A 98 -4.94 -18.78 0.26
N GLU A 99 -4.04 -18.53 -0.69
CA GLU A 99 -2.69 -19.11 -0.70
C GLU A 99 -1.70 -18.27 0.12
N LEU A 100 -2.05 -17.03 0.47
CA LEU A 100 -1.29 -16.22 1.39
C LEU A 100 -1.69 -16.60 2.82
N ASN A 101 -0.72 -16.87 3.69
CA ASN A 101 -0.94 -17.26 5.08
C ASN A 101 -1.40 -16.07 5.96
N ILE A 102 -2.57 -15.53 5.65
CA ILE A 102 -3.17 -14.35 6.29
C ILE A 102 -4.61 -14.66 6.66
N ASN A 103 -4.97 -14.40 7.93
CA ASN A 103 -6.34 -14.54 8.39
C ASN A 103 -7.19 -13.32 8.00
N TRP A 104 -7.62 -13.26 6.74
CA TRP A 104 -8.39 -12.14 6.17
C TRP A 104 -9.64 -11.77 6.97
N LYS A 105 -10.36 -12.78 7.48
CA LYS A 105 -11.58 -12.57 8.27
C LYS A 105 -11.27 -11.88 9.60
N ASP A 106 -10.12 -12.21 10.18
CA ASP A 106 -9.69 -11.60 11.43
C ASP A 106 -9.18 -10.17 11.20
N MET A 107 -8.39 -9.94 10.15
CA MET A 107 -7.96 -8.60 9.76
C MET A 107 -9.16 -7.66 9.53
N GLU A 108 -10.19 -8.11 8.80
CA GLU A 108 -11.42 -7.33 8.60
C GLU A 108 -12.15 -7.01 9.93
N LYS A 109 -12.13 -7.93 10.91
CA LYS A 109 -12.71 -7.67 12.23
C LYS A 109 -11.88 -6.63 12.98
N LYS A 110 -10.56 -6.78 12.99
CA LYS A 110 -9.61 -5.90 13.68
C LYS A 110 -9.71 -4.45 13.21
N GLU A 111 -10.03 -4.20 11.94
CA GLU A 111 -10.24 -2.85 11.42
C GLU A 111 -11.21 -2.00 12.27
N LYS A 112 -12.17 -2.63 12.96
CA LYS A 112 -13.18 -1.93 13.77
C LYS A 112 -12.63 -1.40 15.10
N TYR A 113 -11.57 -2.01 15.62
CA TYR A 113 -11.07 -1.73 16.97
C TYR A 113 -9.57 -1.52 17.07
N TYR A 114 -8.82 -1.64 15.97
CA TYR A 114 -7.40 -1.29 15.88
C TYR A 114 -7.13 0.10 15.29
N GLN A 115 -6.01 0.67 15.70
CA GLN A 115 -5.46 1.94 15.23
C GLN A 115 -5.01 1.86 13.76
N GLU A 116 -4.63 3.01 13.20
CA GLU A 116 -4.22 3.13 11.79
C GLU A 116 -3.09 2.18 11.41
N GLY A 117 -2.10 1.96 12.29
CA GLY A 117 -0.97 1.07 12.04
C GLY A 117 -1.32 -0.38 11.68
N LEU A 118 -2.57 -0.81 11.86
CA LEU A 118 -3.03 -2.11 11.35
C LEU A 118 -2.98 -2.21 9.82
N VAL A 119 -3.12 -1.09 9.08
CA VAL A 119 -2.97 -1.11 7.62
C VAL A 119 -1.54 -1.44 7.22
N ASP A 120 -0.56 -0.91 7.94
CA ASP A 120 0.87 -1.13 7.71
C ASP A 120 1.28 -2.54 8.10
N ILE A 121 0.73 -3.07 9.20
CA ILE A 121 0.87 -4.48 9.59
C ILE A 121 0.33 -5.40 8.50
N LEU A 122 -0.90 -5.15 8.03
CA LEU A 122 -1.49 -5.96 6.97
C LEU A 122 -0.64 -5.90 5.70
N TYR A 123 -0.17 -4.71 5.34
CA TYR A 123 0.73 -4.52 4.22
C TYR A 123 2.01 -5.37 4.39
N ALA A 124 2.65 -5.33 5.56
CA ALA A 124 3.87 -6.09 5.83
C ALA A 124 3.63 -7.60 5.70
N MET A 125 2.54 -8.11 6.30
CA MET A 125 2.14 -9.51 6.16
C MET A 125 1.93 -9.90 4.69
N ILE A 126 1.26 -9.05 3.90
CA ILE A 126 1.07 -9.27 2.47
C ILE A 126 2.41 -9.30 1.73
N SER A 127 3.30 -8.35 2.00
CA SER A 127 4.62 -8.27 1.37
C SER A 127 5.42 -9.56 1.60
N TYR A 128 5.49 -10.06 2.84
CA TYR A 128 6.21 -11.30 3.13
C TYR A 128 5.62 -12.52 2.42
N GLU A 129 4.30 -12.61 2.27
CA GLU A 129 3.65 -13.74 1.58
C GLU A 129 3.79 -13.65 0.05
N LEU A 130 3.68 -12.45 -0.53
CA LEU A 130 3.85 -12.24 -1.96
C LEU A 130 5.30 -12.51 -2.42
N LYS A 131 6.28 -12.16 -1.60
CA LYS A 131 7.70 -12.39 -1.90
C LYS A 131 8.03 -13.88 -2.07
N LYS A 132 7.35 -14.77 -1.33
CA LYS A 132 7.51 -16.23 -1.48
C LYS A 132 7.14 -16.75 -2.86
N ILE A 133 6.32 -16.00 -3.60
CA ILE A 133 5.84 -16.36 -4.93
C ILE A 133 6.37 -15.42 -6.03
N GLY A 134 7.41 -14.61 -5.73
CA GLY A 134 8.11 -13.79 -6.72
C GLY A 134 7.46 -12.44 -7.04
N TYR A 135 6.59 -11.95 -6.16
CA TYR A 135 5.92 -10.65 -6.30
C TYR A 135 6.32 -9.70 -5.18
N GLU A 136 6.32 -8.41 -5.49
CA GLU A 136 6.44 -7.33 -4.51
C GLU A 136 5.16 -6.48 -4.53
N ILE A 137 4.71 -6.10 -3.34
CA ILE A 137 3.72 -5.05 -3.15
C ILE A 137 4.46 -3.79 -2.76
N PHE A 138 4.00 -2.64 -3.24
CA PHE A 138 4.52 -1.34 -2.85
C PHE A 138 3.46 -0.26 -3.01
N GLY A 139 3.57 0.80 -2.21
CA GLY A 139 2.74 1.98 -2.29
C GLY A 139 3.48 3.16 -2.92
N VAL A 140 2.74 4.01 -3.63
CA VAL A 140 3.25 5.28 -4.17
C VAL A 140 2.42 6.43 -3.62
N ASN A 141 3.10 7.46 -3.10
CA ASN A 141 2.48 8.73 -2.74
C ASN A 141 3.05 9.87 -3.59
N LEU A 142 2.15 10.56 -4.30
CA LEU A 142 2.46 11.72 -5.15
C LEU A 142 2.09 13.06 -4.49
N GLY A 143 2.07 13.14 -3.16
CA GLY A 143 1.69 14.35 -2.42
C GLY A 143 0.19 14.48 -2.11
N TYR A 144 -0.57 13.41 -2.32
CA TYR A 144 -2.00 13.32 -1.98
C TYR A 144 -2.21 12.67 -0.61
N GLU A 145 -3.40 12.82 -0.02
CA GLU A 145 -3.82 12.11 1.22
C GLU A 145 -4.16 10.63 0.97
N THR A 146 -3.41 10.00 0.07
CA THR A 146 -3.61 8.62 -0.38
C THR A 146 -2.30 7.92 -0.64
N VAL A 147 -2.30 6.59 -0.53
CA VAL A 147 -1.25 5.73 -1.08
C VAL A 147 -1.86 4.89 -2.18
N VAL A 148 -1.23 4.84 -3.34
CA VAL A 148 -1.64 3.99 -4.46
C VAL A 148 -0.79 2.72 -4.42
N TYR A 149 -1.41 1.61 -4.05
CA TYR A 149 -0.75 0.31 -3.93
C TYR A 149 -0.78 -0.47 -5.24
N TYR A 150 0.35 -1.09 -5.55
CA TYR A 150 0.60 -1.94 -6.72
C TYR A 150 1.17 -3.28 -6.29
N ILE A 151 0.93 -4.31 -7.09
CA ILE A 151 1.62 -5.60 -7.00
C ILE A 151 2.29 -5.84 -8.37
N VAL A 152 3.58 -6.14 -8.37
CA VAL A 152 4.36 -6.42 -9.59
C VAL A 152 5.33 -7.57 -9.33
N GLU A 153 5.89 -8.16 -10.38
CA GLU A 153 7.00 -9.11 -10.24
C GLU A 153 8.22 -8.42 -9.61
N GLU A 154 8.98 -9.15 -8.78
CA GLU A 154 10.18 -8.63 -8.09
C GLU A 154 11.13 -7.85 -9.01
N LYS A 155 11.43 -8.40 -10.19
CA LYS A 155 12.32 -7.76 -11.17
C LYS A 155 11.81 -6.41 -11.68
N LYS A 156 10.49 -6.24 -11.77
CA LYS A 156 9.88 -4.96 -12.14
C LYS A 156 10.04 -3.97 -11.00
N PHE A 157 9.79 -4.41 -9.77
CA PHE A 157 9.97 -3.56 -8.58
C PHE A 157 11.41 -3.08 -8.44
N GLU A 158 12.42 -3.91 -8.68
CA GLU A 158 13.84 -3.48 -8.69
C GLU A 158 14.11 -2.33 -9.69
N ARG A 159 13.47 -2.32 -10.85
CA ARG A 159 13.62 -1.23 -11.83
C ARG A 159 12.90 0.03 -11.39
N ILE A 160 11.74 -0.13 -10.74
CA ILE A 160 11.01 0.98 -10.13
C ILE A 160 11.84 1.59 -8.99
N SER A 161 12.24 0.82 -8.00
CA SER A 161 12.84 1.35 -6.77
C SER A 161 14.17 2.08 -6.97
N ASN A 162 14.95 1.70 -7.99
CA ASN A 162 16.26 2.29 -8.27
C ASN A 162 16.22 3.73 -8.84
N ASN A 163 15.07 4.19 -9.34
CA ASN A 163 15.01 5.38 -10.21
C ASN A 163 14.11 6.53 -9.72
N GLN A 164 13.79 6.62 -8.43
CA GLN A 164 12.72 7.54 -7.98
C GLN A 164 13.19 8.86 -7.36
N LYS A 165 12.64 9.96 -7.88
CA LYS A 165 12.73 11.33 -7.34
C LYS A 165 11.36 12.01 -7.24
N MET A 166 10.37 11.56 -8.01
CA MET A 166 9.08 12.23 -8.17
C MET A 166 8.02 11.77 -7.18
N PHE A 167 8.16 10.56 -6.62
CA PHE A 167 7.21 10.03 -5.66
C PHE A 167 7.90 9.28 -4.53
N LYS A 168 7.22 9.24 -3.39
CA LYS A 168 7.65 8.46 -2.25
C LYS A 168 7.16 7.02 -2.40
N ILE A 169 8.08 6.07 -2.36
CA ILE A 169 7.77 4.64 -2.26
C ILE A 169 7.50 4.29 -0.79
N PHE A 170 6.43 3.53 -0.58
CA PHE A 170 6.08 2.86 0.66
C PHE A 170 6.29 1.37 0.44
N ASP A 171 7.46 0.88 0.84
CA ASP A 171 7.82 -0.54 0.82
C ASP A 171 8.08 -1.06 2.24
N ILE A 172 8.47 -2.33 2.36
CA ILE A 172 8.76 -2.92 3.68
C ILE A 172 9.90 -2.17 4.39
N SER A 173 10.94 -1.78 3.65
CA SER A 173 12.08 -1.03 4.21
C SER A 173 11.69 0.36 4.70
N PHE A 174 10.73 1.01 4.03
CA PHE A 174 10.14 2.24 4.54
C PHE A 174 9.42 2.01 5.87
N LEU A 175 8.63 0.94 5.99
CA LEU A 175 7.94 0.60 7.23
C LEU A 175 8.91 0.27 8.38
N GLU A 176 9.95 -0.52 8.11
CA GLU A 176 11.03 -0.84 9.05
C GLU A 176 11.79 0.41 9.52
N SER A 177 11.75 1.51 8.76
CA SER A 177 12.39 2.78 9.14
C SER A 177 11.55 3.63 10.11
N ILE A 178 10.24 3.36 10.21
CA ILE A 178 9.31 4.15 11.03
C ILE A 178 8.78 3.38 12.25
N TYR A 179 8.75 2.06 12.18
CA TYR A 179 8.38 1.19 13.30
C TYR A 179 9.64 0.65 13.97
N ASN A 180 9.54 0.32 15.26
CA ASN A 180 10.57 -0.48 15.92
C ASN A 180 10.34 -1.95 15.52
N GLU A 181 9.78 -2.74 16.43
CA GLU A 181 9.39 -4.13 16.17
C GLU A 181 7.90 -4.27 16.47
N ILE A 182 7.18 -4.93 15.58
CA ILE A 182 5.80 -5.34 15.77
C ILE A 182 5.76 -6.85 15.86
N PHE A 183 5.07 -7.34 16.88
CA PHE A 183 4.89 -8.75 17.15
C PHE A 183 3.43 -9.15 16.93
N GLU A 184 3.21 -10.31 16.32
CA GLU A 184 1.95 -11.05 16.39
C GLU A 184 2.01 -12.01 17.58
N ILE A 185 0.97 -12.03 18.40
CA ILE A 185 0.85 -12.95 19.53
C ILE A 185 0.47 -14.33 19.01
N THR A 186 1.30 -15.34 19.27
CA THR A 186 1.08 -16.72 18.83
C THR A 186 0.61 -17.63 19.96
N GLY A 187 0.76 -17.21 21.22
CA GLY A 187 0.33 -17.96 22.41
C GLY A 187 -0.41 -17.12 23.45
N GLU A 188 -0.85 -17.77 24.53
CA GLU A 188 -1.53 -17.09 25.62
C GLU A 188 -0.52 -16.36 26.53
N LEU A 189 -0.58 -15.02 26.55
CA LEU A 189 0.28 -14.20 27.41
C LEU A 189 -0.26 -14.03 28.84
N GLY A 190 -1.47 -14.54 29.13
CA GLY A 190 -2.13 -14.37 30.45
C GLY A 190 -2.56 -12.93 30.77
N VAL A 191 -2.63 -12.05 29.77
CA VAL A 191 -3.06 -10.65 29.91
C VAL A 191 -4.51 -10.52 29.51
N ASP A 192 -5.34 -9.93 30.39
CA ASP A 192 -6.78 -9.79 30.13
C ASP A 192 -7.05 -8.98 28.84
N ARG A 193 -8.03 -9.44 28.05
CA ARG A 193 -8.45 -8.88 26.75
C ARG A 193 -7.44 -8.99 25.60
N VAL A 194 -6.21 -9.43 25.84
CA VAL A 194 -5.21 -9.73 24.81
C VAL A 194 -5.37 -11.18 24.37
N LYS A 195 -5.35 -11.43 23.06
CA LYS A 195 -5.61 -12.76 22.48
C LYS A 195 -4.55 -13.16 21.47
N ILE A 196 -4.47 -14.46 21.20
CA ILE A 196 -3.72 -14.99 20.06
C ILE A 196 -4.20 -14.31 18.78
N GLY A 197 -3.25 -13.89 17.97
CA GLY A 197 -3.41 -13.09 16.76
C GLY A 197 -3.38 -11.59 17.00
N ASP A 198 -3.48 -11.08 18.23
CA ASP A 198 -3.34 -9.64 18.47
C ASP A 198 -1.91 -9.14 18.21
N PHE A 199 -1.77 -7.85 17.94
CA PHE A 199 -0.48 -7.23 17.62
C PHE A 199 0.04 -6.34 18.73
N LEU A 200 1.36 -6.39 18.95
CA LEU A 200 2.08 -5.60 19.92
C LEU A 200 3.17 -4.77 19.24
N GLU A 201 3.20 -3.47 19.49
CA GLU A 201 4.29 -2.58 19.07
C GLU A 201 5.29 -2.40 20.22
N LYS A 202 6.57 -2.66 19.96
CA LYS A 202 7.65 -2.44 20.91
C LYS A 202 7.99 -0.96 21.04
N LYS A 203 7.99 -0.47 22.27
CA LYS A 203 8.41 0.89 22.65
C LYS A 203 9.47 0.84 23.73
N SER A 204 10.04 2.00 24.07
CA SER A 204 11.14 2.09 25.03
C SER A 204 10.80 1.59 26.44
N ASP A 205 9.52 1.53 26.79
CA ASP A 205 9.02 1.19 28.12
C ASP A 205 8.08 -0.04 28.15
N GLY A 206 7.98 -0.78 27.05
CA GLY A 206 7.21 -2.03 27.00
C GLY A 206 6.58 -2.30 25.63
N TYR A 207 5.60 -3.21 25.63
CA TYR A 207 4.91 -3.67 24.44
C TYR A 207 3.45 -3.22 24.49
N TYR A 208 3.01 -2.55 23.44
CA TYR A 208 1.72 -1.87 23.40
C TYR A 208 0.79 -2.56 22.43
N THR A 209 -0.41 -2.92 22.87
CA THR A 209 -1.47 -3.28 21.92
C THR A 209 -1.78 -2.11 21.00
N LEU A 210 -2.26 -2.40 19.79
CA LEU A 210 -2.63 -1.40 18.79
C LEU A 210 -4.14 -1.13 18.74
N PHE A 211 -4.82 -1.19 19.88
CA PHE A 211 -6.26 -0.94 19.97
C PHE A 211 -6.59 0.56 19.91
N THR A 212 -7.71 0.90 19.28
CA THR A 212 -8.24 2.27 19.21
C THR A 212 -8.61 2.85 20.57
N LYS A 213 -8.97 1.98 21.53
CA LYS A 213 -9.33 2.34 22.90
C LYS A 213 -8.74 1.31 23.85
N ASP A 214 -8.49 1.76 25.07
CA ASP A 214 -8.04 0.92 26.18
C ASP A 214 -6.77 0.12 25.86
N ASN A 215 -5.78 0.78 25.25
CA ASN A 215 -4.48 0.18 24.98
C ASN A 215 -3.87 -0.41 26.24
N ILE A 216 -3.34 -1.62 26.10
CA ILE A 216 -2.74 -2.40 27.16
C ILE A 216 -1.24 -2.37 26.97
N VAL A 217 -0.53 -2.05 28.06
CA VAL A 217 0.92 -2.12 28.13
C VAL A 217 1.30 -3.43 28.80
N ILE A 218 2.14 -4.19 28.12
CA ILE A 218 2.73 -5.43 28.63
C ILE A 218 4.19 -5.11 28.91
N ASN A 219 4.63 -5.32 30.16
CA ASN A 219 5.97 -4.92 30.59
C ASN A 219 7.06 -5.83 30.02
N ASN A 220 6.75 -7.11 29.76
CA ASN A 220 7.71 -8.03 29.20
C ASN A 220 7.03 -9.18 28.46
N ILE A 221 7.64 -9.62 27.37
CA ILE A 221 7.33 -10.84 26.61
C ILE A 221 8.65 -11.56 26.31
N ASN A 222 8.63 -12.87 26.06
CA ASN A 222 9.82 -13.56 25.57
C ASN A 222 9.87 -13.47 24.03
N GLU A 223 10.59 -12.48 23.50
CA GLU A 223 10.72 -12.23 22.05
C GLU A 223 11.32 -13.43 21.29
N GLU A 224 12.10 -14.28 21.96
CA GLU A 224 12.73 -15.47 21.36
C GLU A 224 11.79 -16.69 21.37
N ASN A 225 10.66 -16.63 22.08
CA ASN A 225 9.71 -17.74 22.15
C ASN A 225 8.63 -17.58 21.07
N GLU A 226 8.82 -18.27 19.93
CA GLU A 226 7.86 -18.29 18.82
C GLU A 226 6.48 -18.86 19.21
N ASN A 227 6.36 -19.54 20.36
CA ASN A 227 5.07 -19.98 20.90
C ASN A 227 4.35 -18.89 21.72
N GLU A 228 4.99 -17.77 22.01
CA GLU A 228 4.39 -16.60 22.64
C GLU A 228 4.13 -15.50 21.61
N VAL A 229 5.16 -15.14 20.84
CA VAL A 229 5.13 -14.05 19.88
C VAL A 229 5.98 -14.34 18.66
N LYS A 230 5.67 -13.68 17.55
CA LYS A 230 6.44 -13.70 16.32
C LYS A 230 6.61 -12.28 15.78
N ILE A 231 7.83 -11.90 15.41
CA ILE A 231 8.07 -10.62 14.74
C ILE A 231 7.43 -10.61 13.34
N ILE A 232 6.75 -9.51 13.02
CA ILE A 232 6.03 -9.33 11.74
C ILE A 232 6.33 -8.00 11.06
N LEU A 233 7.01 -7.07 11.72
CA LEU A 233 7.57 -5.83 11.18
C LEU A 233 8.67 -5.33 12.10
#